data_AF-A0A2S9G7Q5-F1
#
_entry.id   AF-A0A2S9G7Q5-F1
#
_cell.length_a   1.000
_cell.length_b   1.000
_cell.length_c   1.000
_cell.angle_alpha   90.00
_cell.angle_beta   90.00
_cell.angle_gamma   90.00
#
_symmetry.space_group_name_H-M   'P 1'
#
loop_
_entity.id
_entity.type
_entity.pdbx_description
1 polymer ?
#
loop_
_entity_poly.entity_id
_entity_poly.type
_entity_poly.pdbx_seq_one_letter_code
_entity_poly.pdbx_strand_id
1 'polypeptide(L)'
;AGLSAARELSRLGRDVVVLEGRDRVGGRSYTGSVAGVPVDLGATFVGPTQDAVLALASELGCEWVPTYGKGKNLIRWRGRVRSY
;
A
#
# COMPACT_ATOMS: atom_id res chain seq x y z
N ALA A 1 -5.19 -4.46 -8.11
CA ALA A 1 -5.27 -5.23 -9.36
C ALA A 1 -6.69 -5.20 -9.95
N GLY A 2 -7.68 -5.86 -9.36
CA GLY A 2 -9.06 -5.87 -9.90
C GLY A 2 -9.67 -4.47 -10.07
N LEU A 3 -9.60 -3.62 -9.03
CA LEU A 3 -10.07 -2.23 -9.12
C LEU A 3 -9.35 -1.41 -10.19
N SER A 4 -8.04 -1.60 -10.35
CA SER A 4 -7.25 -0.92 -11.39
C SER A 4 -7.73 -1.32 -12.78
N ALA A 5 -7.94 -2.63 -13.02
CA ALA A 5 -8.47 -3.11 -14.29
C ALA A 5 -9.90 -2.59 -14.55
N ALA A 6 -10.77 -2.63 -13.55
CA ALA A 6 -12.14 -2.14 -13.65
C ALA A 6 -12.20 -0.64 -13.99
N ARG A 7 -11.32 0.15 -13.38
CA ARG A 7 -11.17 1.58 -13.64
C ARG A 7 -10.73 1.85 -15.08
N GLU A 8 -9.72 1.15 -15.58
CA GLU A 8 -9.25 1.34 -16.96
C GLU A 8 -10.31 0.90 -17.98
N LEU A 9 -11.00 -0.22 -17.74
CA LEU A 9 -12.11 -0.65 -18.61
C LEU A 9 -13.27 0.35 -18.60
N SER A 10 -13.60 0.92 -17.44
CA SER A 10 -14.65 1.95 -17.32
C SER A 10 -14.26 3.22 -18.09
N ARG A 11 -12.99 3.63 -18.05
CA ARG A 11 -12.47 4.77 -18.84
C ARG A 11 -12.56 4.57 -20.33
N LEU A 12 -12.44 3.32 -20.78
CA LEU A 12 -12.64 2.93 -22.17
C LEU A 12 -14.13 2.80 -22.56
N GLY A 13 -15.05 3.22 -21.68
CA GLY A 13 -16.50 3.22 -21.94
C GLY A 13 -17.14 1.83 -21.90
N ARG A 14 -16.55 0.88 -21.17
CA ARG A 14 -17.12 -0.46 -20.99
C ARG A 14 -17.99 -0.50 -19.73
N ASP A 15 -19.08 -1.27 -19.79
CA ASP A 15 -19.85 -1.63 -18.61
C ASP A 15 -19.07 -2.68 -17.79
N VAL A 16 -18.81 -2.37 -16.52
CA VAL A 16 -17.96 -3.18 -15.65
C VAL A 16 -18.68 -3.49 -14.35
N VAL A 17 -18.60 -4.76 -13.92
CA VAL A 17 -19.04 -5.22 -12.60
C VAL A 17 -17.84 -5.81 -11.87
N VAL A 18 -17.67 -5.44 -10.59
CA VAL A 18 -16.65 -6.00 -9.70
C VAL A 18 -17.34 -6.83 -8.62
N LEU A 19 -16.99 -8.12 -8.55
CA LEU A 19 -17.47 -9.04 -7.51
C LEU A 19 -16.36 -9.24 -6.47
N GLU A 20 -16.63 -8.87 -5.21
CA GLU A 20 -15.70 -9.02 -4.09
C GLU A 20 -16.31 -9.99 -3.07
N GLY A 21 -15.49 -10.92 -2.57
CA GLY A 21 -15.94 -11.96 -1.63
C GLY A 21 -15.93 -11.50 -0.17
N ARG A 22 -15.37 -10.31 0.12
CA ARG A 22 -15.36 -9.67 1.43
C ARG A 22 -16.39 -8.54 1.50
N ASP A 23 -16.62 -8.09 2.72
CA ASP A 23 -17.38 -6.88 3.05
C ASP A 23 -16.65 -5.57 2.72
N ARG A 24 -15.42 -5.65 2.18
CA ARG A 24 -14.59 -4.51 1.80
C ARG A 24 -13.75 -4.80 0.57
N VAL A 25 -13.39 -3.75 -0.16
CA VAL A 25 -12.40 -3.82 -1.23
C VAL A 25 -10.96 -3.80 -0.68
N GLY A 26 -9.98 -3.77 -1.59
CA GLY A 26 -8.55 -3.61 -1.26
C GLY A 26 -7.78 -4.93 -1.11
N GLY A 27 -8.46 -6.03 -0.77
CA GLY A 27 -7.84 -7.35 -0.64
C GLY A 27 -6.71 -7.32 0.41
N ARG A 28 -5.46 -7.45 -0.06
CA ARG A 28 -4.23 -7.42 0.76
C ARG A 28 -3.81 -6.00 1.19
N SER A 29 -4.41 -4.96 0.63
CA SER A 29 -4.31 -3.60 1.14
C SER A 29 -5.48 -3.37 2.10
N TYR A 30 -5.18 -3.10 3.36
CA TYR A 30 -6.20 -2.91 4.39
C TYR A 30 -5.69 -1.94 5.45
N THR A 31 -6.41 -0.84 5.64
CA THR A 31 -6.17 0.11 6.72
C THR A 31 -7.18 -0.16 7.84
N GLY A 32 -6.68 -0.58 9.00
CA GLY A 32 -7.46 -0.70 10.23
C GLY A 32 -7.22 0.49 11.16
N SER A 33 -7.64 0.35 12.43
CA SER A 33 -7.39 1.34 13.47
C SER A 33 -6.77 0.70 14.70
N VAL A 34 -5.74 1.34 15.26
CA VAL A 34 -5.12 0.98 16.55
C VAL A 34 -5.09 2.25 17.39
N ALA A 35 -5.74 2.20 18.57
CA ALA A 35 -5.87 3.36 19.47
C ALA A 35 -6.42 4.63 18.77
N GLY A 36 -7.34 4.47 17.80
CA GLY A 36 -7.94 5.58 17.04
C GLY A 36 -7.07 6.09 15.88
N VAL A 37 -5.87 5.53 15.69
CA VAL A 37 -4.95 5.91 14.61
C VAL A 37 -5.10 4.94 13.44
N PRO A 38 -5.20 5.42 12.18
CA PRO A 38 -5.19 4.55 11.01
C PRO A 38 -3.85 3.82 10.91
N VAL A 39 -3.90 2.49 10.71
CA VAL A 39 -2.71 1.65 10.52
C VAL A 39 -2.93 0.69 9.38
N ASP A 40 -1.91 0.48 8.55
CA ASP A 40 -1.98 -0.55 7.53
C ASP A 40 -1.73 -1.93 8.13
N LEU A 41 -2.72 -2.80 8.00
CA LEU A 41 -2.70 -4.21 8.41
C LEU A 41 -2.35 -5.13 7.23
N GLY A 42 -1.84 -4.56 6.14
CA GLY A 42 -1.56 -5.22 4.87
C GLY A 42 -0.44 -4.52 4.12
N ALA A 43 -0.62 -4.27 2.81
CA ALA A 43 0.35 -3.51 2.03
C ALA A 43 0.47 -2.06 2.54
N THR A 44 1.70 -1.61 2.80
CA THR A 44 2.00 -0.31 3.44
C THR A 44 2.99 0.52 2.61
N PHE A 45 4.08 -0.09 2.14
CA PHE A 45 5.19 0.65 1.56
C PHE A 45 5.11 0.71 0.04
N VAL A 46 5.38 1.91 -0.47
CA VAL A 46 5.77 2.15 -1.86
C VAL A 46 7.21 2.67 -1.89
N GLY A 47 7.90 2.50 -3.02
CA GLY A 47 9.30 2.89 -3.13
C GLY A 47 9.69 3.40 -4.51
N PRO A 48 10.93 3.88 -4.67
CA PRO A 48 11.48 4.24 -5.97
C PRO A 48 11.29 3.11 -6.98
N THR A 49 11.11 3.48 -8.25
CA THR A 49 10.83 2.59 -9.41
C THR A 49 9.47 1.91 -9.43
N GLN A 50 8.62 2.12 -8.41
CA GLN A 50 7.24 1.63 -8.40
C GLN A 50 6.28 2.64 -9.06
N ASP A 51 6.57 2.98 -10.32
CA ASP A 51 5.99 4.14 -10.99
C ASP A 51 4.46 4.07 -11.13
N ALA A 52 3.92 2.89 -11.40
CA ALA A 52 2.48 2.71 -11.62
C ALA A 52 1.63 3.01 -10.37
N VAL A 53 2.07 2.55 -9.19
CA VAL A 53 1.33 2.80 -7.94
C VAL A 53 1.52 4.24 -7.47
N LEU A 54 2.70 4.84 -7.69
CA LEU A 54 2.98 6.24 -7.37
C LEU A 54 2.16 7.20 -8.26
N ALA A 55 2.07 6.92 -9.56
CA ALA A 55 1.24 7.70 -10.48
C ALA A 55 -0.24 7.61 -10.12
N LEU A 56 -0.74 6.41 -9.81
CA LEU A 56 -2.13 6.22 -9.38
C LEU A 56 -2.42 6.93 -8.05
N ALA A 57 -1.50 6.88 -7.09
CA ALA A 57 -1.63 7.58 -5.82
C ALA A 57 -1.74 9.10 -6.03
N SER A 58 -0.87 9.67 -6.87
CA SER A 58 -0.92 11.09 -7.25
C SER A 58 -2.27 11.47 -7.90
N GLU A 59 -2.73 10.66 -8.85
CA GLU A 59 -4.01 10.89 -9.54
C GLU A 59 -5.22 10.83 -8.61
N LEU A 60 -5.16 10.01 -7.56
CA LEU A 60 -6.20 9.89 -6.54
C LEU A 60 -6.05 10.89 -5.38
N GLY A 61 -5.03 11.75 -5.40
CA GLY A 61 -4.75 12.69 -4.32
C GLY A 61 -4.26 12.03 -3.03
N CYS A 62 -3.69 10.83 -3.11
CA CYS A 62 -3.11 10.13 -1.97
C CYS A 62 -1.72 10.69 -1.65
N GLU A 63 -1.56 11.26 -0.47
CA GLU A 63 -0.27 11.69 0.04
C GLU A 63 0.55 10.51 0.57
N TRP A 64 1.88 10.64 0.53
CA TRP A 64 2.81 9.70 1.13
C TRP A 64 3.86 10.44 1.95
N VAL A 65 4.39 9.76 2.96
CA VAL A 65 5.46 10.27 3.81
C VAL A 65 6.68 9.35 3.72
N PRO A 66 7.91 9.90 3.77
CA PRO A 66 9.10 9.07 3.87
C PRO A 66 9.05 8.18 5.10
N THR A 67 9.42 6.90 4.93
CA THR A 67 9.59 6.00 6.07
C THR A 67 10.76 6.49 6.94
N TYR A 68 10.56 6.53 8.25
CA TYR A 68 11.61 6.93 9.18
C TYR A 68 12.82 5.98 9.07
N GLY A 69 13.95 6.51 8.62
CA GLY A 69 15.18 5.73 8.39
C GLY A 69 16.41 6.26 9.13
N LYS A 70 16.28 7.25 10.03
CA LYS A 70 17.42 7.84 10.73
C LYS A 70 17.87 6.94 11.90
N GLY A 71 19.13 6.52 11.89
CA GLY A 71 19.73 5.72 12.96
C GLY A 71 20.75 4.72 12.43
N LYS A 72 21.21 3.81 13.31
CA LYS A 72 21.99 2.64 12.89
C LYS A 72 21.03 1.49 12.59
N ASN A 73 21.18 0.83 11.45
CA ASN A 73 20.51 -0.45 11.24
C ASN A 73 21.14 -1.47 12.18
N LEU A 74 20.31 -2.24 12.88
CA LEU A 74 20.77 -3.25 13.83
C LEU A 74 20.37 -4.63 13.35
N ILE A 75 21.30 -5.57 13.40
CA ILE A 75 21.04 -6.99 13.21
C ILE A 75 21.29 -7.73 14.51
N ARG A 76 20.32 -8.57 14.93
CA ARG A 76 20.48 -9.51 16.04
C ARG A 76 20.74 -10.90 15.47
N TRP A 77 21.99 -11.37 15.53
CA TRP A 77 22.41 -12.66 15.01
C TRP A 77 23.07 -13.49 16.10
N ARG A 78 22.59 -14.73 16.30
CA ARG A 78 23.09 -15.66 17.33
C ARG A 78 23.21 -15.02 18.71
N GLY A 79 22.17 -14.30 19.13
CA GLY A 79 22.11 -13.63 20.43
C GLY A 79 22.91 -12.32 20.54
N ARG A 80 23.70 -11.93 19.53
CA ARG A 80 24.49 -10.69 19.53
C ARG A 80 23.87 -9.61 18.64
N VAL A 81 23.87 -8.36 19.09
CA VAL A 81 23.40 -7.20 18.32
C VAL A 81 24.60 -6.45 17.73
N ARG A 82 24.55 -6.13 16.44
CA ARG A 82 25.58 -5.35 15.73
C ARG A 82 24.93 -4.32 14.82
N SER A 83 25.60 -3.19 14.61
CA SER A 83 25.24 -2.26 13.56
C SER A 83 25.79 -2.68 12.20
N TYR A 84 25.08 -2.38 11.12
CA TYR A 84 25.52 -2.53 9.74
C TYR A 84 25.01 -1.39 8.86
#